data_AF-A0AAJ1ULZ3-F1
#
_entry.id   AF-A0AAJ1ULZ3-F1
#
_cell.length_a   1.000
_cell.length_b   1.000
_cell.length_c   1.000
_cell.angle_alpha   90.00
_cell.angle_beta   90.00
_cell.angle_gamma   90.00
#
_symmetry.space_group_name_H-M   'P 1'
#
loop_
_entity.id
_entity.type
_entity.pdbx_description
1 polymer ?
#
loop_
_entity_poly.entity_id
_entity_poly.type
_entity_poly.pdbx_seq_one_letter_code
_entity_poly.pdbx_strand_id
1 'polypeptide(L)'
;PKLECLWNDVVHFLPLHPYEIYKVLLEIGINLHTNKLFYKVPISALKGQCMAIYKYSKHNWGGPNRELKECEIEIINFNEYRELKQLNTCTKEYYREEYEKGRRFGMFHLIPHVLVKGKIEVKNLEIIN
;
A
#
# COMPACT_ATOMS: atom_id res chain seq x y z
N PRO A 1 15.64 9.61 7.32
CA PRO A 1 14.45 8.74 7.08
C PRO A 1 14.11 7.93 8.34
N LYS A 2 12.82 7.72 8.69
CA LYS A 2 12.43 7.10 9.97
C LYS A 2 12.94 5.68 10.21
N LEU A 3 13.16 4.92 9.13
CA LEU A 3 13.69 3.56 9.19
C LEU A 3 15.23 3.50 9.03
N GLU A 4 15.90 4.65 8.95
CA GLU A 4 17.35 4.75 8.73
C GLU A 4 17.82 3.93 7.52
N CYS A 5 17.10 4.05 6.40
CA CYS A 5 17.40 3.37 5.14
C CYS A 5 16.85 4.16 3.94
N LEU A 6 17.22 3.73 2.72
CA LEU A 6 16.70 4.29 1.48
C LEU A 6 15.34 3.70 1.13
N TRP A 7 14.63 4.35 0.21
CA TRP A 7 13.32 3.90 -0.28
C TRP A 7 13.34 2.49 -0.89
N ASN A 8 14.47 2.13 -1.51
CA ASN A 8 14.66 0.84 -2.17
C ASN A 8 15.17 -0.25 -1.21
N ASP A 9 15.47 0.09 0.04
CA ASP A 9 15.95 -0.86 1.07
C ASP A 9 14.80 -1.48 1.89
N VAL A 10 13.56 -1.05 1.63
CA VAL A 10 12.36 -1.53 2.33
C VAL A 10 11.45 -2.31 1.39
N VAL A 11 10.76 -3.29 1.95
CA VAL A 11 9.66 -3.97 1.28
C VAL A 11 8.38 -3.18 1.56
N HIS A 12 7.61 -2.95 0.50
CA HIS A 12 6.36 -2.18 0.53
C HIS A 12 5.17 -3.15 0.58
N PHE A 13 4.46 -3.18 1.70
CA PHE A 13 3.27 -3.98 1.89
C PHE A 13 2.00 -3.15 1.71
N LEU A 14 0.99 -3.77 1.10
CA LEU A 14 -0.36 -3.27 1.16
C LEU A 14 -0.94 -3.57 2.55
N PRO A 15 -1.45 -2.57 3.29
CA PRO A 15 -2.09 -2.77 4.59
C PRO A 15 -3.55 -3.24 4.47
N LEU A 16 -3.93 -3.83 3.34
CA LEU A 16 -5.27 -4.33 3.06
C LEU A 16 -5.22 -5.51 2.09
N HIS A 17 -6.33 -6.25 2.00
CA HIS A 17 -6.48 -7.31 1.02
C HIS A 17 -6.39 -6.75 -0.42
N PRO A 18 -5.50 -7.25 -1.30
CA PRO A 18 -5.30 -6.72 -2.65
C PRO A 18 -6.58 -6.70 -3.51
N TYR A 19 -7.46 -7.69 -3.34
CA TYR A 19 -8.77 -7.76 -4.01
C TYR A 19 -9.61 -6.48 -3.88
N GLU A 20 -9.50 -5.72 -2.78
CA GLU A 20 -10.23 -4.46 -2.61
C GLU A 20 -9.86 -3.42 -3.69
N ILE A 21 -8.63 -3.46 -4.20
CA ILE A 21 -8.19 -2.62 -5.32
C ILE A 21 -8.85 -3.08 -6.63
N TYR A 22 -8.79 -4.39 -6.90
CA TYR A 22 -9.36 -4.96 -8.12
C TYR A 22 -10.85 -4.75 -8.20
N LYS A 23 -11.57 -4.93 -7.09
CA LYS A 23 -13.00 -4.66 -6.98
C LYS A 23 -13.35 -3.25 -7.45
N VAL A 24 -12.65 -2.23 -6.93
CA VAL A 24 -12.91 -0.83 -7.34
C VAL A 24 -12.58 -0.61 -8.82
N LEU A 25 -11.47 -1.17 -9.31
CA LEU A 25 -11.08 -1.02 -10.72
C LEU A 25 -12.08 -1.68 -11.68
N LEU A 26 -12.64 -2.83 -11.32
CA LEU A 26 -13.70 -3.49 -12.06
C LEU A 26 -15.01 -2.69 -12.03
N GLU A 27 -15.38 -2.14 -10.87
CA GLU A 27 -16.58 -1.31 -10.69
C GLU A 27 -16.57 -0.06 -11.59
N ILE A 28 -15.41 0.51 -11.88
CA ILE A 28 -15.27 1.65 -12.81
C ILE A 28 -15.15 1.23 -14.29
N GLY A 29 -15.16 -0.07 -14.59
CA GLY A 29 -15.16 -0.59 -15.96
C GLY A 29 -13.80 -1.00 -16.52
N ILE A 30 -12.74 -1.06 -15.70
CA ILE A 30 -11.44 -1.52 -16.18
C ILE A 30 -11.43 -3.04 -16.29
N ASN A 31 -11.11 -3.54 -17.49
CA ASN A 31 -10.95 -4.96 -17.72
C ASN A 31 -9.59 -5.43 -17.18
N LEU A 32 -9.63 -6.20 -16.09
CA LEU A 32 -8.46 -6.75 -15.41
C LEU A 32 -8.60 -8.27 -15.24
N HIS A 33 -7.49 -8.99 -15.38
CA HIS A 33 -7.42 -10.37 -14.94
C HIS A 33 -7.35 -10.43 -13.42
N THR A 34 -8.38 -11.02 -12.80
CA THR A 34 -8.52 -11.13 -11.34
C THR A 34 -7.86 -12.35 -10.74
N ASN A 35 -7.44 -13.34 -11.53
CA ASN A 35 -6.74 -14.53 -11.05
C ASN A 35 -5.27 -14.21 -10.71
N LYS A 36 -5.06 -13.44 -9.64
CA LYS A 36 -3.75 -13.01 -9.17
C LYS A 36 -3.56 -13.49 -7.74
N LEU A 37 -2.49 -14.24 -7.54
CA LEU A 37 -2.16 -14.77 -6.22
C LEU A 37 -1.23 -13.81 -5.48
N PHE A 38 -1.50 -13.65 -4.18
CA PHE A 38 -0.72 -12.80 -3.28
C PHE A 38 -0.31 -13.58 -2.04
N TYR A 39 0.89 -13.32 -1.55
CA TYR A 39 1.28 -13.76 -0.21
C TYR A 39 0.57 -12.89 0.83
N LYS A 40 -0.18 -13.52 1.72
CA LYS A 40 -0.72 -12.88 2.90
C LYS A 40 0.32 -12.95 4.00
N VAL A 41 0.98 -11.82 4.24
CA VAL A 41 1.96 -11.67 5.31
C VAL A 41 1.23 -11.18 6.57
N PRO A 42 0.95 -12.05 7.55
CA PRO A 42 0.32 -11.59 8.78
C PRO A 42 1.28 -10.69 9.54
N ILE A 43 0.77 -9.66 10.22
CA ILE A 43 1.62 -8.74 11.01
C ILE A 43 2.53 -9.49 12.00
N SER A 44 2.07 -10.63 12.53
CA SER A 44 2.85 -11.48 13.44
C SER A 44 4.14 -12.04 12.83
N ALA A 45 4.20 -12.24 11.50
CA ALA A 45 5.41 -12.65 10.79
C ALA A 45 6.48 -11.55 10.79
N LEU A 46 6.10 -10.30 11.09
CA LEU A 46 6.97 -9.13 11.14
C LEU A 46 7.38 -8.75 12.57
N LYS A 47 7.09 -9.61 13.56
CA LYS A 47 7.40 -9.34 14.96
C LYS A 47 8.91 -9.12 15.15
N GLY A 48 9.27 -8.02 15.80
CA GLY A 48 10.66 -7.64 16.07
C GLY A 48 11.33 -6.87 14.92
N GLN A 49 10.66 -6.68 13.79
CA GLN A 49 11.15 -5.81 12.72
C GLN A 49 10.74 -4.36 12.95
N CYS A 50 11.59 -3.43 12.51
CA CYS A 50 11.26 -2.01 12.49
C CYS A 50 10.40 -1.70 11.27
N MET A 51 9.20 -1.17 11.51
CA MET A 51 8.19 -0.92 10.49
C MET A 51 7.72 0.52 10.55
N ALA A 52 7.41 1.10 9.40
CA ALA A 52 6.78 2.40 9.31
C ALA A 52 5.54 2.34 8.42
N ILE A 53 4.56 3.17 8.66
CA ILE A 53 3.45 3.41 7.75
C ILE A 53 3.76 4.67 6.94
N TYR A 54 3.78 4.57 5.62
CA TYR A 54 3.69 5.71 4.72
C TYR A 54 2.20 5.94 4.41
N LYS A 55 1.64 7.06 4.87
CA LYS A 55 0.19 7.35 4.77
C LYS A 55 -0.27 7.68 3.35
N TYR A 56 0.62 8.27 2.55
CA TYR A 56 0.38 8.64 1.16
C TYR A 56 -0.92 9.47 0.96
N SER A 57 -1.12 10.51 1.79
CA SER A 57 -2.33 11.33 1.73
C SER A 57 -2.32 12.30 0.55
N LYS A 58 -3.49 12.46 -0.09
CA LYS A 58 -3.68 13.37 -1.25
C LYS A 58 -3.30 14.82 -0.92
N HIS A 59 -3.61 15.29 0.29
CA HIS A 59 -3.33 16.67 0.69
C HIS A 59 -1.83 16.97 0.81
N ASN A 60 -1.04 15.99 1.26
CA ASN A 60 0.40 16.17 1.46
C ASN A 60 1.24 15.71 0.27
N TRP A 61 0.65 15.05 -0.72
CA TRP A 61 1.34 14.63 -1.92
C TRP A 61 1.66 15.82 -2.84
N GLY A 62 2.94 16.10 -3.03
CA GLY A 62 3.43 17.21 -3.86
C GLY A 62 3.89 16.82 -5.27
N GLY A 63 3.77 15.55 -5.66
CA GLY A 63 4.36 15.00 -6.88
C GLY A 63 5.52 14.02 -6.63
N PRO A 64 5.98 13.32 -7.67
CA PRO A 64 7.19 12.49 -7.59
C PRO A 64 8.41 13.36 -7.26
N ASN A 65 9.41 12.77 -6.60
CA ASN A 65 10.67 13.41 -6.21
C ASN A 65 10.54 14.63 -5.28
N ARG A 66 9.35 14.91 -4.74
CA ARG A 66 9.18 15.88 -3.67
C ARG A 66 9.57 15.27 -2.33
N GLU A 67 10.02 16.14 -1.43
CA GLU A 67 10.29 15.75 -0.05
C GLU A 67 9.02 15.25 0.64
N LEU A 68 9.16 14.14 1.35
CA LEU A 68 8.09 13.54 2.12
C LEU A 68 7.88 14.36 3.40
N LYS A 69 6.66 14.85 3.64
CA LYS A 69 6.36 15.55 4.89
C LYS A 69 6.49 14.60 6.08
N GLU A 70 7.01 15.10 7.20
CA GLU A 70 7.27 14.31 8.40
C GLU A 70 6.03 13.59 8.95
N CYS A 71 4.84 14.19 8.80
CA CYS A 71 3.57 13.61 9.23
C CYS A 71 3.03 12.47 8.34
N GLU A 72 3.62 12.28 7.15
CA GLU A 72 3.25 11.23 6.21
C GLU A 72 3.91 9.88 6.51
N ILE A 73 4.88 9.84 7.41
CA ILE A 73 5.56 8.61 7.79
C ILE A 73 5.64 8.49 9.31
N GLU A 74 5.24 7.34 9.83
CA GLU A 74 5.19 7.08 11.27
C GLU A 74 5.70 5.66 11.56
N ILE A 75 6.44 5.50 12.66
CA ILE A 75 6.83 4.16 13.13
C ILE A 75 5.57 3.46 13.63
N ILE A 76 5.38 2.21 13.20
CA ILE A 76 4.22 1.42 13.60
C ILE A 76 4.47 0.83 14.98
N ASN A 77 3.54 1.08 15.90
CA ASN A 77 3.41 0.26 17.10
C ASN A 77 2.71 -1.05 16.74
N PHE A 78 3.43 -2.16 16.84
CA PHE A 78 2.95 -3.51 16.49
C PHE A 78 1.60 -3.84 17.15
N ASN A 79 1.38 -3.44 18.41
CA ASN A 79 0.17 -3.78 19.16
C ASN A 79 -1.06 -2.95 18.75
N GLU A 80 -0.82 -1.80 18.13
CA GLU A 80 -1.86 -0.86 17.70
C GLU A 80 -2.17 -0.99 16.20
N TYR A 81 -1.35 -1.74 15.45
CA TYR A 81 -1.57 -1.95 14.03
C TYR A 81 -2.95 -2.60 13.77
N ARG A 82 -3.63 -2.06 12.77
CA ARG A 82 -4.90 -2.56 12.26
C ARG A 82 -4.86 -2.50 10.74
N GLU A 83 -5.21 -3.61 10.10
CA GLU A 83 -5.36 -3.66 8.65
C GLU A 83 -6.53 -2.77 8.21
N LEU A 84 -6.33 -2.09 7.09
CA LEU A 84 -7.39 -1.35 6.42
C LEU A 84 -8.36 -2.34 5.80
N LYS A 85 -9.65 -2.09 6.00
CA LYS A 85 -10.73 -2.94 5.46
C LYS A 85 -11.14 -2.56 4.04
N GLN A 86 -10.81 -1.35 3.61
CA GLN A 86 -11.25 -0.79 2.34
C GLN A 86 -10.30 0.32 1.88
N LEU A 87 -10.33 0.60 0.57
CA LEU A 87 -9.63 1.74 -0.01
C LEU A 87 -10.20 3.08 0.47
N ASN A 88 -9.31 4.06 0.62
CA ASN A 88 -9.70 5.44 0.92
C ASN A 88 -10.41 6.10 -0.28
N THR A 89 -11.28 7.07 0.01
CA THR A 89 -12.07 7.78 -1.00
C THR A 89 -11.20 8.46 -2.06
N CYS A 90 -10.07 9.06 -1.66
CA CYS A 90 -9.17 9.76 -2.57
C CYS A 90 -8.57 8.84 -3.65
N THR A 91 -8.28 7.58 -3.31
CA THR A 91 -7.78 6.57 -4.26
C THR A 91 -8.88 6.21 -5.26
N LYS A 92 -10.11 6.00 -4.79
CA LYS A 92 -11.26 5.68 -5.65
C LYS A 92 -11.56 6.81 -6.63
N GLU A 93 -11.53 8.05 -6.15
CA GLU A 93 -11.67 9.26 -6.98
C GLU A 93 -10.55 9.35 -8.02
N TYR A 94 -9.29 9.14 -7.63
CA TYR A 94 -8.16 9.15 -8.54
C TYR A 94 -8.35 8.16 -9.69
N TYR A 95 -8.75 6.91 -9.41
CA TYR A 95 -8.99 5.93 -10.48
C TYR A 95 -10.11 6.36 -11.42
N ARG A 96 -11.22 6.87 -10.89
CA ARG A 96 -12.35 7.35 -11.70
C ARG A 96 -11.91 8.49 -12.62
N GLU A 97 -11.27 9.51 -12.06
CA GLU A 97 -10.82 10.67 -12.81
C GLU A 97 -9.82 10.31 -13.91
N GLU A 98 -8.85 9.44 -13.61
CA GLU A 98 -7.85 9.05 -14.62
C GLU A 98 -8.44 8.14 -15.69
N TYR A 99 -9.39 7.28 -15.34
CA TYR A 99 -10.14 6.46 -16.29
C TYR A 99 -11.00 7.31 -17.24
N GLU A 100 -11.77 8.26 -16.70
CA GLU A 100 -12.60 9.19 -17.49
C GLU A 100 -11.77 10.05 -18.45
N LYS A 101 -10.54 10.40 -18.05
CA LYS A 101 -9.57 11.13 -18.89
C LYS A 101 -8.87 10.23 -19.92
N GLY A 102 -9.13 8.92 -19.94
CA GLY A 102 -8.46 7.96 -20.82
C GLY A 102 -6.96 7.81 -20.54
N ARG A 103 -6.50 8.09 -19.32
CA ARG A 103 -5.08 8.09 -18.94
C ARG A 103 -4.66 6.77 -18.34
N ARG A 104 -3.36 6.48 -18.44
CA ARG A 104 -2.73 5.41 -17.67
C ARG A 104 -2.42 5.92 -16.28
N PHE A 105 -2.70 5.10 -15.26
CA PHE A 105 -2.53 5.49 -13.87
C PHE A 105 -1.96 4.36 -13.00
N GLY A 106 -1.39 4.75 -11.87
CA GLY A 106 -0.73 3.83 -10.95
C GLY A 106 -1.74 3.09 -10.07
N MET A 107 -1.68 1.76 -10.05
CA MET A 107 -2.59 0.93 -9.24
C MET A 107 -2.46 1.20 -7.73
N PHE A 108 -1.30 1.62 -7.23
CA PHE A 108 -1.08 1.82 -5.79
C PHE A 108 -1.05 3.29 -5.37
N HIS A 109 -1.47 4.20 -6.25
CA HIS A 109 -1.43 5.63 -5.97
C HIS A 109 -2.38 6.02 -4.83
N LEU A 110 -1.88 6.81 -3.86
CA LEU A 110 -2.60 7.26 -2.67
C LEU A 110 -3.09 6.14 -1.74
N ILE A 111 -2.54 4.94 -1.87
CA ILE A 111 -2.76 3.85 -0.91
C ILE A 111 -1.66 3.92 0.14
N PRO A 112 -1.98 3.86 1.45
CA PRO A 112 -0.96 3.74 2.47
C PRO A 112 -0.11 2.48 2.29
N HIS A 113 1.17 2.52 2.67
CA HIS A 113 2.10 1.40 2.56
C HIS A 113 2.77 1.12 3.90
N VAL A 114 2.77 -0.15 4.31
CA VAL A 114 3.62 -0.60 5.43
C VAL A 114 5.00 -0.88 4.88
N LEU A 115 5.98 -0.13 5.36
CA LEU A 115 7.38 -0.21 4.98
C LEU A 115 8.12 -1.02 6.01
N VAL A 116 8.80 -2.07 5.56
CA VAL A 116 9.54 -2.97 6.44
C VAL A 116 10.98 -3.05 5.98
N LYS A 117 11.92 -2.73 6.87
CA LYS A 117 13.35 -2.81 6.60
C LYS A 117 13.83 -4.25 6.78
N GLY A 118 14.38 -4.83 5.72
CA GLY A 118 15.02 -6.15 5.75
C GLY A 118 14.35 -7.20 4.88
N LYS A 119 14.45 -8.46 5.29
CA LYS A 119 13.98 -9.64 4.54
C LYS A 119 12.76 -10.24 5.21
N ILE A 120 11.81 -10.70 4.40
CA ILE A 120 10.63 -11.44 4.86
C ILE A 120 10.75 -12.88 4.36
N GLU A 121 10.58 -13.82 5.28
CA GLU A 121 10.43 -15.24 4.94
C GLU A 121 9.01 -15.46 4.41
N VAL A 122 8.91 -16.03 3.21
CA VAL A 122 7.63 -16.31 2.55
C VAL A 122 7.27 -17.79 2.55
N LYS A 123 8.19 -18.65 2.99
CA LYS A 123 7.93 -20.08 3.15
C LYS A 123 6.77 -20.30 4.12
N ASN A 124 5.79 -21.09 3.69
CA ASN A 124 4.58 -21.44 4.44
C ASN A 124 3.61 -20.27 4.70
N LEU A 125 3.74 -19.15 3.98
CA LEU A 125 2.71 -18.11 4.04
C LEU A 125 1.46 -18.54 3.27
N GLU A 126 0.30 -18.08 3.74
CA GLU A 126 -0.96 -18.24 3.06
C GLU A 126 -0.92 -17.50 1.71
N ILE A 127 -1.43 -18.15 0.67
CA ILE A 127 -1.62 -17.54 -0.64
C ILE A 127 -3.10 -17.26 -0.82
N ILE A 128 -3.43 -15.99 -1.09
CA ILE A 128 -4.79 -15.49 -1.30
C ILE A 128 -4.98 -14.99 -2.74
N ASN A 129 -6.24 -14.84 -3.16
CA ASN A 129 -6.64 -14.24 -4.44
C ASN A 129 -7.49 -13.01 -4.15
#